data_AF-Q016W4-F1
#
_entry.id   AF-Q016W4-F1
#
_cell.length_a   1.000
_cell.length_b   1.000
_cell.length_c   1.000
_cell.angle_alpha   90.00
_cell.angle_beta   90.00
_cell.angle_gamma   90.00
#
_symmetry.space_group_name_H-M   'P 1'
#
loop_
_entity.id
_entity.type
_entity.pdbx_description
1 polymer ?
#
loop_
_entity_poly.entity_id
_entity_poly.type
_entity_poly.pdbx_seq_one_letter_code
_entity_poly.pdbx_strand_id
1 'polypeptide(L)'
;MPLAAASEERQSLIHRPREPASCDASSSYFDEDARERSTARRLRAFGLGAFTVALVACGALTVDMARHVAKTRTRATTASLGAPRSVVGSRIWTPNVPRDQVNTQALAMAEMDQYPLTGKELEEAKRETQDKLFPMYDERRYLDGASRRRRKLETPVYVISVSNSTVDSKHANVIVSSLMRLYELNSTNRNLVQVQEAVYPVKWPQTLDLAEEAVEELKRRHPNQHYHWFDNLEVAKSHGGTLPRGLGFLSHHIGCLFSHMRMWRLHQKNLNKWTIIYESDGWWNQHVNGASLQSVVDNAPEHADVIFLHPNSPASGQFVKQWPSGKGMNYMYQYNKVLGAAGLQAYMIGPQFTEKILDLIHYLRGADMVDAWLLLNICGRRDDRYATKKMRLNCYHVQDKIKPPHEIGGYLPDWYSPHEHTARTTDNWPKFLEYHMRGDLYEQSRSERYANFLAGNETGWGRFNDQEARERAAKKELAKMAEKARKGEVNLTQPQLGRIHRFFGRSRAV
;
A
#
# COMPACT_ATOMS: atom_id res chain seq x y z
N MET A 1 51.40 14.03 33.47
CA MET A 1 51.47 15.39 32.91
C MET A 1 52.52 15.42 31.82
N PRO A 2 52.33 16.11 30.69
CA PRO A 2 51.05 16.58 30.14
C PRO A 2 50.86 16.47 28.60
N LEU A 3 49.58 16.37 28.21
CA LEU A 3 48.84 17.02 27.09
C LEU A 3 49.26 16.69 25.63
N ALA A 4 48.40 16.56 24.62
CA ALA A 4 46.94 16.54 24.43
C ALA A 4 46.69 16.25 22.92
N ALA A 5 45.74 15.37 22.58
CA ALA A 5 44.50 15.70 21.84
C ALA A 5 44.48 15.46 20.31
N ALA A 6 43.32 14.92 19.90
CA ALA A 6 42.52 15.25 18.71
C ALA A 6 42.53 14.31 17.47
N SER A 7 41.32 13.75 17.27
CA SER A 7 40.58 13.57 16.02
C SER A 7 41.02 12.52 15.00
N GLU A 8 40.39 11.34 15.05
CA GLU A 8 40.30 10.40 13.92
C GLU A 8 38.88 10.23 13.35
N GLU A 9 37.89 11.02 13.77
CA GLU A 9 36.57 11.04 13.11
C GLU A 9 36.25 12.42 12.57
N ARG A 10 36.62 12.65 11.29
CA ARG A 10 35.95 13.54 10.32
C ARG A 10 36.87 13.79 9.14
N GLN A 11 36.56 13.21 7.97
CA GLN A 11 36.53 13.91 6.68
C GLN A 11 36.21 12.95 5.51
N SER A 12 34.96 13.01 5.04
CA SER A 12 34.55 13.05 3.62
C SER A 12 33.01 13.07 3.62
N LEU A 13 32.32 14.18 3.88
CA LEU A 13 32.11 15.32 2.98
C LEU A 13 31.90 14.93 1.50
N ILE A 14 30.64 15.11 1.08
CA ILE A 14 30.12 15.42 -0.28
C ILE A 14 29.86 14.15 -1.14
N HIS A 15 28.73 13.93 -1.83
CA HIS A 15 27.94 14.82 -2.69
C HIS A 15 26.53 14.23 -2.94
N ARG A 16 25.50 15.08 -3.05
CA ARG A 16 24.16 14.70 -3.50
C ARG A 16 24.01 14.83 -5.02
N PRO A 17 23.32 13.89 -5.70
CA PRO A 17 22.61 14.20 -6.93
C PRO A 17 21.37 15.06 -6.64
N ARG A 18 21.19 16.13 -7.41
CA ARG A 18 19.96 16.92 -7.49
C ARG A 18 18.94 16.17 -8.34
N GLU A 19 17.98 15.55 -7.70
CA GLU A 19 16.61 15.34 -8.18
C GLU A 19 15.74 15.05 -6.94
N PRO A 20 14.59 15.71 -6.78
CA PRO A 20 13.80 15.56 -5.57
C PRO A 20 13.17 14.16 -5.56
N ALA A 21 13.62 13.28 -4.66
CA ALA A 21 12.74 12.25 -4.14
C ALA A 21 11.51 12.97 -3.59
N SER A 22 10.33 12.67 -4.11
CA SER A 22 9.09 13.30 -3.67
C SER A 22 9.04 13.25 -2.16
N CYS A 23 9.00 14.41 -1.52
CA CYS A 23 8.75 14.52 -0.10
C CYS A 23 7.51 13.67 0.21
N ASP A 24 7.71 12.73 1.13
CA ASP A 24 6.68 11.90 1.72
C ASP A 24 5.46 12.77 2.09
N ALA A 25 4.36 12.63 1.34
CA ALA A 25 3.16 13.44 1.57
C ALA A 25 2.49 13.06 2.91
N SER A 26 2.62 11.80 3.36
CA SER A 26 2.14 11.37 4.69
C SER A 26 2.87 12.06 5.85
N SER A 27 4.11 12.54 5.65
CA SER A 27 4.82 13.36 6.63
C SER A 27 4.19 14.76 6.79
N SER A 28 3.65 15.34 5.71
CA SER A 28 3.11 16.70 5.76
C SER A 28 1.87 16.84 6.66
N TYR A 29 1.08 15.77 6.77
CA TYR A 29 -0.14 15.69 7.57
C TYR A 29 0.06 15.94 9.08
N PHE A 30 1.14 15.40 9.66
CA PHE A 30 1.39 15.49 11.11
C PHE A 30 2.48 16.50 11.50
N ASP A 31 3.30 16.95 10.53
CA ASP A 31 4.48 17.79 10.76
C ASP A 31 4.20 19.31 10.74
N GLU A 32 3.01 19.77 10.33
CA GLU A 32 2.74 21.21 10.16
C GLU A 32 2.57 22.00 11.47
N ASP A 33 1.94 21.43 12.50
CA ASP A 33 1.85 22.04 13.84
C ASP A 33 3.23 22.17 14.53
N ALA A 34 4.20 21.32 14.14
CA ALA A 34 5.59 21.43 14.57
C ALA A 34 6.32 22.54 13.80
N ARG A 35 5.99 22.71 12.50
CA ARG A 35 6.47 23.83 11.69
C ARG A 35 5.96 25.16 12.22
N GLU A 36 4.67 25.35 12.47
CA GLU A 36 4.10 26.60 13.02
C GLU A 36 4.71 26.98 14.39
N ARG A 37 4.88 26.00 15.28
CA ARG A 37 5.61 26.18 16.56
C ARG A 37 7.10 26.45 16.37
N SER A 38 7.67 26.09 15.22
CA SER A 38 9.03 26.45 14.83
C SER A 38 9.09 27.82 14.16
N THR A 39 8.10 28.23 13.36
CA THR A 39 8.04 29.55 12.71
C THR A 39 7.80 30.64 13.75
N ALA A 40 6.95 30.39 14.74
CA ALA A 40 6.76 31.26 15.89
C ALA A 40 8.03 31.41 16.76
N ARG A 41 8.89 30.37 16.80
CA ARG A 41 10.21 30.42 17.47
C ARG A 41 11.32 31.00 16.59
N ARG A 42 11.26 30.82 15.27
CA ARG A 42 12.23 31.30 14.27
C ARG A 42 12.12 32.80 14.01
N LEU A 43 10.96 33.41 14.28
CA LEU A 43 10.80 34.86 14.31
C LEU A 43 11.58 35.57 15.44
N ARG A 44 12.23 34.82 16.35
CA ARG A 44 13.17 35.37 17.35
C ARG A 44 14.64 35.02 17.11
N ALA A 45 14.96 34.23 16.08
CA ALA A 45 16.33 33.80 15.81
C ALA A 45 16.56 33.66 14.29
N PHE A 46 16.73 34.80 13.61
CA PHE A 46 17.28 34.82 12.26
C PHE A 46 18.80 34.90 12.32
N GLY A 47 19.47 33.86 11.83
CA GLY A 47 20.92 33.85 11.61
C GLY A 47 21.44 32.44 11.34
N LEU A 48 21.52 32.07 10.05
CA LEU A 48 22.25 30.92 9.49
C LEU A 48 22.13 29.55 10.22
N GLY A 49 21.18 28.71 9.80
CA GLY A 49 21.18 27.30 10.26
C GLY A 49 20.15 26.36 9.63
N ALA A 50 19.41 26.76 8.60
CA ALA A 50 18.24 26.01 8.12
C ALA A 50 18.56 24.90 7.09
N PHE A 51 19.73 24.90 6.45
CA PHE A 51 20.03 23.96 5.36
C PHE A 51 20.64 22.62 5.81
N THR A 52 21.25 22.56 6.99
CA THR A 52 21.97 21.34 7.45
C THR A 52 21.08 20.36 8.21
N VAL A 53 20.02 20.83 8.87
CA VAL A 53 19.15 19.99 9.74
C VAL A 53 18.16 19.13 8.94
N ALA A 54 17.58 19.65 7.85
CA ALA A 54 16.63 18.90 7.01
C ALA A 54 17.29 17.70 6.29
N LEU A 55 18.61 17.76 6.12
CA LEU A 55 19.41 16.82 5.37
C LEU A 55 19.92 15.65 6.21
N VAL A 56 20.17 15.92 7.49
CA VAL A 56 20.51 14.92 8.50
C VAL A 56 19.25 14.17 8.94
N ALA A 57 18.09 14.83 9.00
CA ALA A 57 16.82 14.18 9.33
C ALA A 57 16.41 13.12 8.27
N CYS A 58 16.40 13.45 6.97
CA CYS A 58 16.04 12.47 5.93
C CYS A 58 17.06 11.31 5.79
N GLY A 59 18.35 11.59 6.02
CA GLY A 59 19.39 10.57 6.02
C GLY A 59 19.33 9.64 7.24
N ALA A 60 19.06 10.20 8.42
CA ALA A 60 18.87 9.42 9.64
C ALA A 60 17.58 8.58 9.58
N LEU A 61 16.49 9.09 9.01
CA LEU A 61 15.22 8.38 8.87
C LEU A 61 15.31 7.22 7.88
N THR A 62 15.99 7.37 6.73
CA THR A 62 16.16 6.28 5.76
C THR A 62 17.11 5.19 6.25
N VAL A 63 18.16 5.57 6.97
CA VAL A 63 19.07 4.61 7.64
C VAL A 63 18.37 3.93 8.80
N ASP A 64 17.56 4.64 9.59
CA ASP A 64 16.76 4.04 10.66
C ASP A 64 15.67 3.12 10.10
N MET A 65 14.99 3.48 9.00
CA MET A 65 14.04 2.61 8.29
C MET A 65 14.69 1.32 7.81
N ALA A 66 15.85 1.42 7.14
CA ALA A 66 16.60 0.25 6.68
C ALA A 66 17.13 -0.58 7.85
N ARG A 67 17.56 0.06 8.95
CA ARG A 67 18.10 -0.61 10.14
C ARG A 67 16.99 -1.24 10.99
N HIS A 68 15.81 -0.64 11.10
CA HIS A 68 14.64 -1.22 11.78
C HIS A 68 13.97 -2.32 10.96
N VAL A 69 13.90 -2.19 9.64
CA VAL A 69 13.43 -3.26 8.73
C VAL A 69 14.44 -4.42 8.71
N ALA A 70 15.74 -4.15 8.77
CA ALA A 70 16.78 -5.18 8.94
C ALA A 70 16.77 -5.81 10.35
N LYS A 71 16.50 -5.02 11.40
CA LYS A 71 16.42 -5.47 12.79
C LYS A 71 15.14 -6.27 13.07
N THR A 72 14.05 -6.01 12.35
CA THR A 72 12.86 -6.88 12.30
C THR A 72 13.11 -8.12 11.44
N ARG A 73 13.89 -8.04 10.36
CA ARG A 73 14.38 -9.22 9.60
C ARG A 73 15.22 -10.18 10.48
N THR A 74 16.05 -9.63 11.36
CA THR A 74 16.89 -10.42 12.28
C THR A 74 16.14 -10.85 13.55
N ARG A 75 15.30 -10.01 14.16
CA ARG A 75 14.45 -10.45 15.30
C ARG A 75 13.36 -11.46 14.90
N ALA A 76 12.85 -11.42 13.67
CA ALA A 76 11.95 -12.45 13.17
C ALA A 76 12.66 -13.78 12.86
N THR A 77 13.99 -13.80 12.82
CA THR A 77 14.80 -15.02 12.59
C THR A 77 15.55 -15.51 13.83
N THR A 78 15.58 -14.76 14.94
CA THR A 78 16.32 -15.19 16.15
C THR A 78 15.59 -14.99 17.49
N ALA A 79 14.26 -14.89 17.52
CA ALA A 79 13.50 -15.12 18.76
C ALA A 79 13.11 -16.60 18.90
N SER A 80 14.11 -17.49 19.00
CA SER A 80 13.92 -18.88 19.41
C SER A 80 14.58 -19.11 20.77
N LEU A 81 13.99 -18.57 21.83
CA LEU A 81 14.18 -19.09 23.19
C LEU A 81 12.81 -19.13 23.85
N GLY A 82 12.16 -20.26 23.64
CA GLY A 82 10.77 -20.57 23.91
C GLY A 82 10.40 -21.61 22.87
N ALA A 83 9.97 -22.79 23.31
CA ALA A 83 9.62 -23.93 22.48
C ALA A 83 8.89 -23.51 21.19
N PRO A 84 9.09 -24.18 20.03
CA PRO A 84 8.38 -23.85 18.81
C PRO A 84 6.91 -23.74 19.17
N ARG A 85 6.35 -22.52 19.08
CA ARG A 85 4.91 -22.33 19.20
C ARG A 85 4.34 -23.30 18.20
N SER A 86 3.63 -24.31 18.70
CA SER A 86 3.02 -25.34 17.88
C SER A 86 2.36 -24.62 16.71
N VAL A 87 2.79 -24.94 15.48
CA VAL A 87 1.96 -24.68 14.30
C VAL A 87 0.60 -25.23 14.71
N VAL A 88 -0.35 -24.34 15.03
CA VAL A 88 -1.71 -24.74 15.42
C VAL A 88 -2.13 -25.63 14.28
N GLY A 89 -2.27 -26.93 14.57
CA GLY A 89 -2.08 -28.02 13.59
C GLY A 89 -2.61 -27.59 12.24
N SER A 90 -1.70 -27.35 11.29
CA SER A 90 -2.04 -26.76 10.00
C SER A 90 -3.12 -27.64 9.40
N ARG A 91 -4.38 -27.21 9.48
CA ARG A 91 -5.48 -27.95 8.88
C ARG A 91 -5.08 -28.13 7.43
N ILE A 92 -5.01 -29.39 7.00
CA ILE A 92 -4.73 -29.71 5.60
C ILE A 92 -5.85 -29.02 4.81
N TRP A 93 -5.50 -28.00 4.03
CA TRP A 93 -6.46 -27.32 3.17
C TRP A 93 -6.98 -28.34 2.17
N THR A 94 -8.30 -28.50 2.15
CA THR A 94 -8.99 -29.32 1.15
C THR A 94 -9.58 -28.36 0.13
N PRO A 95 -9.08 -28.36 -1.12
CA PRO A 95 -9.64 -27.52 -2.17
C PRO A 95 -11.14 -27.76 -2.36
N ASN A 96 -11.87 -26.70 -2.71
CA ASN A 96 -13.30 -26.77 -3.02
C ASN A 96 -13.57 -27.69 -4.21
N VAL A 97 -12.69 -27.65 -5.22
CA VAL A 97 -12.73 -28.50 -6.42
C VAL A 97 -11.31 -28.84 -6.87
N PRO A 98 -11.11 -29.89 -7.70
CA PRO A 98 -9.84 -30.14 -8.38
C PRO A 98 -9.34 -28.90 -9.12
N ARG A 99 -8.01 -28.71 -9.18
CA ARG A 99 -7.39 -27.47 -9.70
C ARG A 99 -7.81 -27.13 -11.13
N ASP A 100 -7.91 -28.13 -11.99
CA ASP A 100 -8.36 -28.02 -13.38
C ASP A 100 -9.82 -27.59 -13.51
N GLN A 101 -10.62 -27.73 -12.46
CA GLN A 101 -12.02 -27.30 -12.38
C GLN A 101 -12.19 -25.91 -11.75
N VAL A 102 -11.12 -25.25 -11.30
CA VAL A 102 -11.18 -23.88 -10.79
C VAL A 102 -11.25 -22.90 -11.95
N ASN A 103 -12.40 -22.79 -12.59
CA ASN A 103 -12.62 -22.06 -13.83
C ASN A 103 -13.33 -20.70 -13.67
N THR A 104 -13.56 -20.25 -12.43
CA THR A 104 -14.22 -18.96 -12.12
C THR A 104 -13.38 -18.12 -11.16
N GLN A 105 -13.64 -16.80 -11.11
CA GLN A 105 -12.99 -15.89 -10.17
C GLN A 105 -13.34 -16.29 -8.75
N ALA A 106 -14.63 -16.53 -8.49
CA ALA A 106 -15.14 -16.94 -7.19
C ALA A 106 -14.37 -18.15 -6.61
N LEU A 107 -14.24 -19.22 -7.41
CA LEU A 107 -13.49 -20.42 -7.00
C LEU A 107 -12.00 -20.10 -6.78
N ALA A 108 -11.38 -19.34 -7.69
CA ALA A 108 -9.97 -19.00 -7.56
C ALA A 108 -9.67 -18.16 -6.30
N MET A 109 -10.50 -17.17 -5.99
CA MET A 109 -10.33 -16.35 -4.80
C MET A 109 -10.57 -17.15 -3.53
N ALA A 110 -11.56 -18.05 -3.51
CA ALA A 110 -11.79 -18.96 -2.39
C ALA A 110 -10.60 -19.90 -2.15
N GLU A 111 -9.98 -20.45 -3.20
CA GLU A 111 -8.77 -21.26 -3.09
C GLU A 111 -7.56 -20.45 -2.58
N MET A 112 -7.41 -19.21 -3.03
CA MET A 112 -6.35 -18.31 -2.53
C MET A 112 -6.51 -17.97 -1.05
N ASP A 113 -7.75 -17.70 -0.62
CA ASP A 113 -8.06 -17.34 0.76
C ASP A 113 -8.18 -18.57 1.68
N GLN A 114 -8.25 -19.76 1.09
CA GLN A 114 -8.55 -21.01 1.77
C GLN A 114 -9.89 -20.94 2.50
N TYR A 115 -10.88 -20.45 1.77
CA TYR A 115 -12.24 -20.27 2.23
C TYR A 115 -13.12 -21.42 1.71
N PRO A 116 -13.66 -22.29 2.59
CA PRO A 116 -14.44 -23.44 2.17
C PRO A 116 -15.83 -22.99 1.75
N LEU A 117 -16.11 -23.08 0.45
CA LEU A 117 -17.43 -22.88 -0.12
C LEU A 117 -18.22 -24.18 0.04
N THR A 118 -19.47 -24.09 0.50
CA THR A 118 -20.31 -25.29 0.71
C THR A 118 -21.73 -25.09 0.19
N GLY A 119 -22.38 -26.21 -0.15
CA GLY A 119 -23.78 -26.23 -0.58
C GLY A 119 -24.07 -25.24 -1.71
N LYS A 120 -24.99 -24.31 -1.46
CA LYS A 120 -25.44 -23.30 -2.43
C LYS A 120 -24.32 -22.36 -2.88
N GLU A 121 -23.42 -21.97 -1.98
CA GLU A 121 -22.33 -21.02 -2.28
C GLU A 121 -21.34 -21.61 -3.28
N LEU A 122 -20.94 -22.87 -3.09
CA LEU A 122 -20.08 -23.58 -4.03
C LEU A 122 -20.73 -23.73 -5.41
N GLU A 123 -22.02 -24.06 -5.42
CA GLU A 123 -22.78 -24.22 -6.65
C GLU A 123 -22.99 -22.90 -7.41
N GLU A 124 -23.08 -21.77 -6.70
CA GLU A 124 -23.09 -20.43 -7.30
C GLU A 124 -21.69 -20.04 -7.82
N ALA A 125 -20.63 -20.36 -7.09
CA ALA A 125 -19.25 -20.09 -7.51
C ALA A 125 -18.87 -20.85 -8.79
N LYS A 126 -19.35 -22.09 -8.97
CA LYS A 126 -19.18 -22.88 -10.20
C LYS A 126 -19.95 -22.32 -11.41
N ARG A 127 -20.99 -21.53 -11.16
CA ARG A 127 -21.88 -20.96 -12.18
C ARG A 127 -21.71 -19.45 -12.34
N GLU A 128 -20.58 -18.90 -11.90
CA GLU A 128 -20.30 -17.47 -12.04
C GLU A 128 -20.37 -17.04 -13.50
N THR A 129 -21.14 -15.99 -13.75
CA THR A 129 -21.38 -15.44 -15.08
C THR A 129 -20.62 -14.13 -15.27
N GLN A 130 -20.46 -13.71 -16.53
CA GLN A 130 -19.87 -12.41 -16.85
C GLN A 130 -20.65 -11.25 -16.19
N ASP A 131 -21.98 -11.34 -16.13
CA ASP A 131 -22.83 -10.36 -15.45
C ASP A 131 -22.58 -10.32 -13.93
N LYS A 132 -22.17 -11.42 -13.29
CA LYS A 132 -21.77 -11.39 -11.87
C LYS A 132 -20.41 -10.71 -11.70
N LEU A 133 -19.47 -10.94 -12.62
CA LEU A 133 -18.10 -10.41 -12.59
C LEU A 133 -18.01 -8.91 -12.92
N PHE A 134 -18.88 -8.49 -13.83
CA PHE A 134 -19.01 -7.14 -14.35
C PHE A 134 -20.49 -6.79 -14.33
N PRO A 135 -21.06 -6.52 -13.15
CA PRO A 135 -22.49 -6.22 -13.04
C PRO A 135 -22.86 -5.09 -13.99
N MET A 136 -23.56 -5.47 -15.06
CA MET A 136 -24.24 -4.55 -15.94
C MET A 136 -25.47 -4.11 -15.16
N TYR A 137 -25.42 -2.90 -14.65
CA TYR A 137 -26.59 -2.25 -14.13
C TYR A 137 -27.26 -1.54 -15.31
N ASP A 138 -28.58 -1.37 -15.22
CA ASP A 138 -29.39 -0.62 -16.19
C ASP A 138 -28.63 0.64 -16.66
N GLU A 139 -28.71 0.98 -17.95
CA GLU A 139 -27.99 2.10 -18.56
C GLU A 139 -28.12 3.42 -17.76
N ARG A 140 -29.18 3.58 -16.97
CA ARG A 140 -29.39 4.68 -16.01
C ARG A 140 -28.41 4.69 -14.81
N ARG A 141 -27.62 3.64 -14.58
CA ARG A 141 -26.66 3.45 -13.47
C ARG A 141 -25.20 3.56 -13.92
N TYR A 142 -24.93 3.64 -15.22
CA TYR A 142 -23.59 3.74 -15.79
C TYR A 142 -23.51 4.75 -16.93
N LEU A 143 -23.36 6.02 -16.54
CA LEU A 143 -23.08 7.17 -17.41
C LEU A 143 -24.26 7.58 -18.27
N ASP A 144 -24.26 8.84 -18.68
CA ASP A 144 -25.47 9.38 -19.28
C ASP A 144 -25.13 10.41 -20.40
N GLY A 145 -26.13 10.58 -21.26
CA GLY A 145 -26.41 11.41 -22.44
C GLY A 145 -27.83 11.01 -22.88
N ALA A 146 -28.82 11.87 -23.13
CA ALA A 146 -28.84 13.34 -23.25
C ALA A 146 -29.20 14.12 -21.96
N SER A 147 -29.51 13.45 -20.84
CA SER A 147 -29.73 14.09 -19.52
C SER A 147 -28.64 13.84 -18.46
N ARG A 148 -27.59 13.07 -18.79
CA ARG A 148 -26.25 13.03 -18.16
C ARG A 148 -26.14 12.89 -16.61
N ARG A 149 -27.03 12.20 -15.90
CA ARG A 149 -26.89 11.88 -14.46
C ARG A 149 -25.94 10.72 -14.13
N ARG A 150 -25.15 10.93 -13.09
CA ARG A 150 -24.04 10.07 -12.66
C ARG A 150 -24.48 8.91 -11.77
N ARG A 151 -23.71 7.81 -11.79
CA ARG A 151 -23.75 6.73 -10.80
C ARG A 151 -23.64 7.32 -9.39
N LYS A 152 -24.53 6.92 -8.48
CA LYS A 152 -24.50 7.35 -7.07
C LYS A 152 -23.44 6.58 -6.29
N LEU A 153 -22.81 7.26 -5.34
CA LEU A 153 -21.97 6.63 -4.34
C LEU A 153 -22.88 5.92 -3.35
N GLU A 154 -22.58 4.65 -3.06
CA GLU A 154 -23.31 3.84 -2.06
C GLU A 154 -22.37 3.43 -0.92
N THR A 155 -21.07 3.42 -1.20
CA THR A 155 -20.03 3.03 -0.23
C THR A 155 -19.66 4.21 0.66
N PRO A 156 -19.67 4.06 2.00
CA PRO A 156 -19.17 5.06 2.91
C PRO A 156 -17.71 5.43 2.64
N VAL A 157 -17.41 6.72 2.73
CA VAL A 157 -16.09 7.31 2.59
C VAL A 157 -15.72 8.01 3.89
N TYR A 158 -14.58 7.63 4.45
CA TYR A 158 -13.99 8.29 5.60
C TYR A 158 -12.76 9.07 5.17
N VAL A 159 -12.75 10.37 5.48
CA VAL A 159 -11.64 11.29 5.20
C VAL A 159 -11.00 11.67 6.53
N ILE A 160 -9.79 11.19 6.77
CA ILE A 160 -9.06 11.43 8.02
C ILE A 160 -8.52 12.86 8.01
N SER A 161 -8.86 13.67 9.02
CA SER A 161 -8.44 15.06 9.14
C SER A 161 -8.12 15.43 10.59
N VAL A 162 -7.21 16.39 10.78
CA VAL A 162 -6.96 17.00 12.09
C VAL A 162 -7.85 18.25 12.23
N SER A 163 -8.81 18.23 13.16
CA SER A 163 -9.85 19.26 13.36
C SER A 163 -9.34 20.70 13.51
N ASN A 164 -8.12 20.86 14.04
CA ASN A 164 -7.52 22.18 14.30
C ASN A 164 -6.43 22.56 13.29
N SER A 165 -6.21 21.76 12.25
CA SER A 165 -5.32 22.08 11.13
C SER A 165 -6.15 22.73 10.03
N THR A 166 -5.88 24.01 9.75
CA THR A 166 -6.58 24.75 8.69
C THR A 166 -6.29 24.17 7.31
N VAL A 167 -5.07 23.66 7.12
CA VAL A 167 -4.62 23.02 5.88
C VAL A 167 -5.30 21.67 5.69
N ASP A 168 -5.27 20.78 6.69
CA ASP A 168 -5.92 19.46 6.58
C ASP A 168 -7.42 19.58 6.41
N SER A 169 -8.04 20.46 7.19
CA SER A 169 -9.49 20.71 7.08
C SER A 169 -9.83 21.21 5.68
N LYS A 170 -8.99 22.04 5.07
CA LYS A 170 -9.17 22.49 3.69
C LYS A 170 -9.03 21.33 2.69
N HIS A 171 -8.01 20.49 2.82
CA HIS A 171 -7.83 19.35 1.93
C HIS A 171 -8.95 18.32 2.07
N ALA A 172 -9.35 17.99 3.30
CA ALA A 172 -10.48 17.11 3.57
C ALA A 172 -11.79 17.67 2.98
N ASN A 173 -12.03 18.98 3.12
CA ASN A 173 -13.19 19.63 2.51
C ASN A 173 -13.14 19.62 0.97
N VAL A 174 -11.95 19.64 0.35
CA VAL A 174 -11.82 19.44 -1.10
C VAL A 174 -12.22 18.03 -1.50
N ILE A 175 -11.83 17.01 -0.74
CA ILE A 175 -12.28 15.62 -0.99
C ILE A 175 -13.80 15.53 -0.87
N VAL A 176 -14.36 16.02 0.25
CA VAL A 176 -15.80 15.98 0.52
C VAL A 176 -16.58 16.70 -0.58
N SER A 177 -16.24 17.95 -0.88
CA SER A 177 -16.93 18.73 -1.90
C SER A 177 -16.77 18.13 -3.30
N SER A 178 -15.60 17.56 -3.61
CA SER A 178 -15.37 16.84 -4.86
C SER A 178 -16.26 15.61 -4.95
N LEU A 179 -16.33 14.76 -3.92
CA LEU A 179 -17.19 13.58 -3.92
C LEU A 179 -18.67 13.93 -3.92
N MET A 180 -19.09 14.97 -3.20
CA MET A 180 -20.48 15.47 -3.22
C MET A 180 -20.87 15.95 -4.61
N ARG A 181 -20.03 16.76 -5.26
CA ARG A 181 -20.24 17.23 -6.63
C ARG A 181 -20.13 16.10 -7.64
N LEU A 182 -19.18 15.19 -7.42
CA LEU A 182 -19.00 14.05 -8.29
C LEU A 182 -20.29 13.24 -8.21
N TYR A 183 -20.61 12.63 -7.09
CA TYR A 183 -21.72 11.70 -6.97
C TYR A 183 -23.12 12.32 -6.80
N GLU A 184 -23.27 13.63 -7.08
CA GLU A 184 -24.53 14.39 -6.94
C GLU A 184 -25.23 14.14 -5.59
N LEU A 185 -24.44 14.08 -4.52
CA LEU A 185 -24.93 13.77 -3.18
C LEU A 185 -25.63 14.99 -2.59
N ASN A 186 -26.74 14.75 -1.91
CA ASN A 186 -27.58 15.77 -1.27
C ASN A 186 -27.59 15.58 0.26
N SER A 187 -28.36 16.41 0.97
CA SER A 187 -28.45 16.39 2.44
C SER A 187 -28.84 15.03 3.02
N THR A 188 -29.67 14.24 2.34
CA THR A 188 -30.08 12.90 2.76
C THR A 188 -28.95 11.88 2.71
N ASN A 189 -27.96 12.08 1.83
CA ASN A 189 -26.83 11.18 1.64
C ASN A 189 -25.50 11.76 2.16
N ARG A 190 -25.55 12.88 2.90
CA ARG A 190 -24.35 13.57 3.41
C ARG A 190 -23.51 12.67 4.31
N ASN A 191 -24.15 11.73 5.02
CA ASN A 191 -23.48 10.78 5.89
C ASN A 191 -22.66 9.72 5.12
N LEU A 192 -22.73 9.66 3.78
CA LEU A 192 -21.87 8.77 3.00
C LEU A 192 -20.43 9.26 2.94
N VAL A 193 -20.16 10.57 3.02
CA VAL A 193 -18.79 11.10 2.99
C VAL A 193 -18.55 11.89 4.26
N GLN A 194 -17.78 11.31 5.17
CA GLN A 194 -17.59 11.82 6.52
C GLN A 194 -16.13 12.20 6.73
N VAL A 195 -15.91 13.41 7.24
CA VAL A 195 -14.62 13.78 7.82
C VAL A 195 -14.53 13.11 9.19
N GLN A 196 -13.46 12.38 9.43
CA GLN A 196 -13.18 11.69 10.67
C GLN A 196 -11.98 12.32 11.33
N GLU A 197 -12.11 12.63 12.63
CA GLU A 197 -11.01 13.17 13.40
C GLU A 197 -9.88 12.14 13.52
N ALA A 198 -8.66 12.59 13.27
CA ALA A 198 -7.45 11.82 13.45
C ALA A 198 -7.03 11.74 14.92
N VAL A 199 -6.35 10.64 15.24
CA VAL A 199 -5.65 10.50 16.50
C VAL A 199 -4.36 11.30 16.42
N TYR A 200 -4.20 12.27 17.32
CA TYR A 200 -3.02 13.12 17.34
C TYR A 200 -2.36 13.12 18.72
N PRO A 201 -1.39 12.21 18.98
CA PRO A 201 -0.80 12.01 20.30
C PRO A 201 -0.15 13.24 20.93
N VAL A 202 0.27 14.22 20.10
CA VAL A 202 0.79 15.51 20.58
C VAL A 202 -0.30 16.37 21.24
N LYS A 203 -1.57 16.17 20.87
CA LYS A 203 -2.77 16.76 21.47
C LYS A 203 -3.51 15.72 22.33
N TRP A 204 -2.80 14.82 22.99
CA TRP A 204 -3.41 14.07 24.09
C TRP A 204 -3.41 14.96 25.35
N PRO A 205 -4.51 14.96 26.13
CA PRO A 205 -5.61 13.97 26.11
C PRO A 205 -6.77 14.23 25.14
N GLN A 206 -6.77 15.33 24.36
CA GLN A 206 -7.93 15.76 23.55
C GLN A 206 -8.38 14.74 22.48
N THR A 207 -7.47 13.89 21.99
CA THR A 207 -7.77 12.83 21.01
C THR A 207 -7.44 11.43 21.53
N LEU A 208 -7.36 11.27 22.86
CA LEU A 208 -7.00 10.00 23.50
C LEU A 208 -8.13 8.96 23.40
N ASP A 209 -9.37 9.40 23.54
CA ASP A 209 -10.59 8.61 23.36
C ASP A 209 -10.68 7.98 21.96
N LEU A 210 -10.25 8.71 20.93
CA LEU A 210 -10.17 8.21 19.56
C LEU A 210 -9.16 7.05 19.44
N ALA A 211 -8.05 7.13 20.18
CA ALA A 211 -7.05 6.07 20.24
C ALA A 211 -7.58 4.85 21.02
N GLU A 212 -8.40 5.06 22.05
CA GLU A 212 -9.09 3.98 22.76
C GLU A 212 -10.12 3.27 21.88
N GLU A 213 -10.93 4.02 21.13
CA GLU A 213 -11.88 3.48 20.16
C GLU A 213 -11.16 2.61 19.12
N ALA A 214 -10.01 3.06 18.62
CA ALA A 214 -9.22 2.34 17.62
C ALA A 214 -8.79 0.92 18.06
N VAL A 215 -8.58 0.68 19.35
CA VAL A 215 -8.16 -0.63 19.90
C VAL A 215 -9.22 -1.31 20.75
N GLU A 216 -10.42 -0.73 20.84
CA GLU A 216 -11.53 -1.21 21.66
C GLU A 216 -11.79 -2.71 21.44
N GLU A 217 -11.96 -3.11 20.17
CA GLU A 217 -12.28 -4.49 19.83
C GLU A 217 -11.13 -5.46 20.13
N LEU A 218 -9.88 -5.02 19.91
CA LEU A 218 -8.71 -5.86 20.22
C LEU A 218 -8.57 -6.09 21.72
N LYS A 219 -8.80 -5.05 22.53
CA LYS A 219 -8.81 -5.15 24.00
C LYS A 219 -9.97 -6.02 24.48
N ARG A 220 -11.15 -5.91 23.85
CA ARG A 220 -12.31 -6.76 24.16
C ARG A 220 -12.01 -8.24 23.92
N ARG A 221 -11.36 -8.58 22.80
CA ARG A 221 -10.98 -9.97 22.46
C ARG A 221 -9.82 -10.50 23.32
N HIS A 222 -8.89 -9.63 23.69
CA HIS A 222 -7.63 -10.00 24.33
C HIS A 222 -7.25 -9.02 25.46
N PRO A 223 -8.01 -8.99 26.57
CA PRO A 223 -7.90 -7.95 27.59
C PRO A 223 -6.54 -7.91 28.31
N ASN A 224 -5.88 -9.06 28.46
CA ASN A 224 -4.62 -9.18 29.21
C ASN A 224 -3.38 -9.12 28.30
N GLN A 225 -3.51 -8.59 27.08
CA GLN A 225 -2.47 -8.69 26.07
C GLN A 225 -1.80 -7.36 25.77
N HIS A 226 -0.46 -7.37 25.83
CA HIS A 226 0.40 -6.28 25.42
C HIS A 226 0.77 -6.37 23.94
N TYR A 227 0.71 -5.22 23.27
CA TYR A 227 0.96 -5.08 21.85
C TYR A 227 1.94 -3.94 21.60
N HIS A 228 2.91 -4.21 20.75
CA HIS A 228 3.86 -3.21 20.27
C HIS A 228 3.11 -2.00 19.68
N TRP A 229 3.63 -0.81 19.97
CA TRP A 229 3.01 0.52 19.79
C TRP A 229 1.74 0.80 20.60
N PHE A 230 0.91 -0.18 20.92
CA PHE A 230 -0.35 0.08 21.63
C PHE A 230 -0.14 0.29 23.12
N ASP A 231 0.93 -0.28 23.69
CA ASP A 231 1.33 -0.01 25.08
C ASP A 231 1.60 1.48 25.33
N ASN A 232 1.89 2.29 24.28
CA ASN A 232 2.00 3.74 24.42
C ASN A 232 0.69 4.41 24.87
N LEU A 233 -0.46 3.80 24.58
CA LEU A 233 -1.75 4.27 25.06
C LEU A 233 -1.87 4.10 26.58
N GLU A 234 -1.46 2.95 27.11
CA GLU A 234 -1.44 2.69 28.56
C GLU A 234 -0.41 3.56 29.27
N VAL A 235 0.77 3.75 28.66
CA VAL A 235 1.79 4.67 29.15
C VAL A 235 1.25 6.11 29.18
N ALA A 236 0.53 6.57 28.15
CA ALA A 236 -0.03 7.91 28.16
C ALA A 236 -1.08 8.08 29.27
N LYS A 237 -1.94 7.09 29.49
CA LYS A 237 -2.92 7.09 30.60
C LYS A 237 -2.24 7.19 31.96
N SER A 238 -1.16 6.44 32.18
CA SER A 238 -0.40 6.51 33.44
C SER A 238 0.34 7.85 33.62
N HIS A 239 0.44 8.67 32.56
CA HIS A 239 1.08 10.00 32.55
C HIS A 239 0.06 11.12 32.31
N GLY A 240 -1.11 11.04 32.98
CA GLY A 240 -2.12 12.10 32.93
C GLY A 240 -2.74 12.29 31.55
N GLY A 241 -2.76 11.24 30.72
CA GLY A 241 -3.27 11.27 29.36
C GLY A 241 -2.36 12.01 28.38
N THR A 242 -1.03 12.02 28.60
CA THR A 242 -0.07 12.68 27.70
C THR A 242 1.04 11.72 27.27
N LEU A 243 1.52 11.86 26.03
CA LEU A 243 2.65 11.07 25.56
C LEU A 243 3.94 11.55 26.27
N PRO A 244 4.75 10.66 26.87
CA PRO A 244 6.02 11.04 27.48
C PRO A 244 6.94 11.82 26.53
N ARG A 245 7.65 12.83 27.04
CA ARG A 245 8.51 13.73 26.22
C ARG A 245 9.52 13.00 25.34
N GLY A 246 10.03 11.85 25.80
CA GLY A 246 10.98 11.02 25.05
C GLY A 246 10.39 10.30 23.83
N LEU A 247 9.07 10.20 23.72
CA LEU A 247 8.36 9.51 22.64
C LEU A 247 7.76 10.47 21.60
N GLY A 248 8.01 11.78 21.73
CA GLY A 248 7.46 12.79 20.83
C GLY A 248 7.81 12.57 19.34
N PHE A 249 8.98 12.00 19.05
CA PHE A 249 9.40 11.67 17.68
C PHE A 249 8.57 10.52 17.05
N LEU A 250 7.86 9.75 17.88
CA LEU A 250 7.00 8.64 17.46
C LEU A 250 5.53 9.05 17.36
N SER A 251 5.19 10.26 17.82
CA SER A 251 3.81 10.74 17.85
C SER A 251 3.13 10.70 16.48
N HIS A 252 3.88 10.98 15.41
CA HIS A 252 3.41 10.85 14.04
C HIS A 252 3.02 9.40 13.69
N HIS A 253 3.92 8.44 13.91
CA HIS A 253 3.67 7.03 13.60
C HIS A 253 2.54 6.44 14.44
N ILE A 254 2.52 6.76 15.74
CA ILE A 254 1.45 6.36 16.67
C ILE A 254 0.11 6.96 16.22
N GLY A 255 0.09 8.25 15.90
CA GLY A 255 -1.12 8.95 15.45
C GLY A 255 -1.66 8.40 14.14
N CYS A 256 -0.81 8.20 13.14
CA CYS A 256 -1.17 7.60 11.85
C CYS A 256 -1.76 6.19 12.05
N LEU A 257 -1.08 5.33 12.81
CA LEU A 257 -1.54 3.97 13.12
C LEU A 257 -2.92 3.96 13.77
N PHE A 258 -3.12 4.69 14.87
CA PHE A 258 -4.40 4.71 15.55
C PHE A 258 -5.51 5.37 14.71
N SER A 259 -5.19 6.37 13.88
CA SER A 259 -6.16 6.99 12.97
C SER A 259 -6.73 6.00 11.96
N HIS A 260 -5.88 5.18 11.33
CA HIS A 260 -6.35 4.14 10.42
C HIS A 260 -7.07 3.00 11.15
N MET A 261 -6.56 2.55 12.30
CA MET A 261 -7.23 1.53 13.12
C MET A 261 -8.64 1.98 13.54
N ARG A 262 -8.82 3.27 13.85
CA ARG A 262 -10.15 3.83 14.11
C ARG A 262 -11.07 3.68 12.90
N MET A 263 -10.59 3.89 11.68
CA MET A 263 -11.42 3.70 10.48
C MET A 263 -11.83 2.25 10.30
N TRP A 264 -10.94 1.30 10.62
CA TRP A 264 -11.23 -0.13 10.60
C TRP A 264 -12.26 -0.52 11.66
N ARG A 265 -12.19 0.11 12.83
CA ARG A 265 -13.20 -0.03 13.88
C ARG A 265 -14.56 0.53 13.45
N LEU A 266 -14.60 1.71 12.85
CA LEU A 266 -15.84 2.31 12.34
C LEU A 266 -16.48 1.47 11.24
N HIS A 267 -15.68 0.91 10.34
CA HIS A 267 -16.13 -0.05 9.33
C HIS A 267 -16.86 -1.24 9.97
N GLN A 268 -16.28 -1.82 11.03
CA GLN A 268 -16.88 -2.93 11.77
C GLN A 268 -18.13 -2.50 12.56
N LYS A 269 -18.09 -1.38 13.29
CA LYS A 269 -19.24 -0.87 14.08
C LYS A 269 -20.46 -0.59 13.21
N ASN A 270 -20.23 -0.05 12.02
CA ASN A 270 -21.29 0.31 11.09
C ASN A 270 -21.71 -0.87 10.18
N LEU A 271 -21.12 -2.06 10.37
CA LEU A 271 -21.40 -3.25 9.56
C LEU A 271 -21.26 -2.96 8.06
N ASN A 272 -20.29 -2.12 7.71
CA ASN A 272 -20.07 -1.73 6.33
C ASN A 272 -19.56 -2.94 5.54
N LYS A 273 -20.14 -3.21 4.36
CA LYS A 273 -19.58 -4.21 3.45
C LYS A 273 -18.25 -3.75 2.85
N TRP A 274 -18.18 -2.46 2.51
CA TRP A 274 -16.99 -1.80 1.97
C TRP A 274 -16.87 -0.42 2.60
N THR A 275 -15.65 0.08 2.72
CA THR A 275 -15.39 1.47 3.14
C THR A 275 -14.19 2.01 2.36
N ILE A 276 -14.34 3.23 1.85
CA ILE A 276 -13.26 3.96 1.18
C ILE A 276 -12.63 4.88 2.20
N ILE A 277 -11.30 4.86 2.33
CA ILE A 277 -10.55 5.62 3.33
C ILE A 277 -9.55 6.51 2.60
N TYR A 278 -9.57 7.80 2.95
CA TYR A 278 -8.62 8.80 2.50
C TYR A 278 -7.90 9.44 3.69
N GLU A 279 -6.60 9.64 3.56
CA GLU A 279 -5.92 10.74 4.26
C GLU A 279 -6.31 12.08 3.61
N SER A 280 -6.24 13.20 4.34
CA SER A 280 -6.70 14.51 3.85
C SER A 280 -6.05 14.93 2.53
N ASP A 281 -4.80 14.52 2.29
CA ASP A 281 -3.98 14.81 1.11
C ASP A 281 -4.07 13.74 0.01
N GLY A 282 -4.75 12.61 0.27
CA GLY A 282 -4.75 11.45 -0.62
C GLY A 282 -5.53 11.61 -1.94
N TRP A 283 -6.27 12.71 -2.13
CA TRP A 283 -7.06 12.96 -3.34
C TRP A 283 -6.22 13.11 -4.60
N TRP A 284 -5.05 13.73 -4.48
CA TRP A 284 -4.26 14.20 -5.61
C TRP A 284 -3.32 13.14 -6.18
N ASN A 285 -3.08 12.08 -5.41
CA ASN A 285 -2.12 11.03 -5.74
C ASN A 285 -2.81 9.69 -6.07
N GLN A 286 -4.14 9.62 -6.07
CA GLN A 286 -4.84 8.39 -6.45
C GLN A 286 -4.67 8.09 -7.95
N HIS A 287 -4.54 6.80 -8.28
CA HIS A 287 -4.43 6.31 -9.66
C HIS A 287 -5.77 5.87 -10.25
N VAL A 288 -6.87 6.22 -9.59
CA VAL A 288 -8.23 5.95 -10.06
C VAL A 288 -8.94 7.28 -10.22
N ASN A 289 -9.72 7.44 -11.29
CA ASN A 289 -10.59 8.58 -11.43
C ASN A 289 -11.60 8.61 -10.26
N GLY A 290 -11.70 9.72 -9.53
CA GLY A 290 -12.61 9.85 -8.39
C GLY A 290 -14.09 9.58 -8.71
N ALA A 291 -14.52 9.67 -9.98
CA ALA A 291 -15.86 9.29 -10.40
C ALA A 291 -16.06 7.75 -10.52
N SER A 292 -14.97 6.99 -10.57
CA SER A 292 -14.94 5.53 -10.72
C SER A 292 -14.92 4.77 -9.40
N LEU A 293 -14.88 5.42 -8.23
CA LEU A 293 -14.70 4.74 -6.94
C LEU A 293 -15.76 3.67 -6.67
N GLN A 294 -17.05 3.97 -6.85
CA GLN A 294 -18.10 2.95 -6.72
C GLN A 294 -17.95 1.81 -7.74
N SER A 295 -17.41 2.10 -8.94
CA SER A 295 -17.12 1.07 -9.94
C SER A 295 -16.03 0.11 -9.48
N VAL A 296 -15.04 0.57 -8.70
CA VAL A 296 -14.02 -0.29 -8.09
C VAL A 296 -14.65 -1.25 -7.09
N VAL A 297 -15.54 -0.76 -6.22
CA VAL A 297 -16.23 -1.59 -5.22
C VAL A 297 -17.07 -2.67 -5.88
N ASP A 298 -17.84 -2.32 -6.91
CA ASP A 298 -18.74 -3.27 -7.57
C ASP A 298 -18.01 -4.32 -8.39
N ASN A 299 -16.77 -4.00 -8.78
CA ASN A 299 -15.87 -4.91 -9.46
C ASN A 299 -14.83 -5.50 -8.50
N ALA A 300 -14.98 -5.38 -7.18
CA ALA A 300 -14.06 -6.01 -6.25
C ALA A 300 -14.17 -7.56 -6.35
N PRO A 301 -13.05 -8.31 -6.34
CA PRO A 301 -13.08 -9.76 -6.24
C PRO A 301 -13.82 -10.24 -4.99
N GLU A 302 -14.47 -11.40 -5.10
CA GLU A 302 -15.04 -12.11 -3.95
C GLU A 302 -13.90 -12.37 -2.94
N HIS A 303 -14.04 -11.93 -1.69
CA HIS A 303 -13.01 -12.00 -0.64
C HIS A 303 -11.79 -11.07 -0.76
N ALA A 304 -11.89 -9.98 -1.54
CA ALA A 304 -10.90 -8.91 -1.46
C ALA A 304 -10.93 -8.22 -0.08
N ASP A 305 -9.76 -8.14 0.58
CA ASP A 305 -9.63 -7.54 1.90
C ASP A 305 -9.25 -6.05 1.80
N VAL A 306 -8.32 -5.72 0.89
CA VAL A 306 -7.86 -4.35 0.66
C VAL A 306 -7.72 -4.08 -0.83
N ILE A 307 -8.20 -2.92 -1.28
CA ILE A 307 -7.94 -2.40 -2.61
C ILE A 307 -7.26 -1.04 -2.49
N PHE A 308 -6.00 -0.98 -2.86
CA PHE A 308 -5.23 0.26 -2.89
C PHE A 308 -5.62 1.12 -4.11
N LEU A 309 -5.87 2.40 -3.84
CA LEU A 309 -6.09 3.44 -4.85
C LEU A 309 -4.79 4.26 -5.10
N HIS A 310 -3.79 4.03 -4.24
CA HIS A 310 -2.41 4.52 -4.25
C HIS A 310 -1.53 3.48 -3.53
N PRO A 311 -0.23 3.27 -3.84
CA PRO A 311 0.60 3.83 -4.92
C PRO A 311 0.67 2.95 -6.18
N ASN A 312 1.02 3.57 -7.32
CA ASN A 312 1.44 2.83 -8.52
C ASN A 312 2.79 2.14 -8.27
N SER A 313 2.73 0.89 -7.81
CA SER A 313 3.93 0.04 -7.75
C SER A 313 4.10 -0.71 -9.08
N PRO A 314 5.23 -0.55 -9.80
CA PRO A 314 5.54 -1.36 -10.98
C PRO A 314 5.48 -2.87 -10.69
N ALA A 315 5.79 -3.27 -9.45
CA ALA A 315 5.76 -4.66 -9.00
C ALA A 315 4.58 -4.93 -8.05
N SER A 316 3.33 -4.72 -8.49
CA SER A 316 2.16 -5.02 -7.64
C SER A 316 1.90 -6.53 -7.53
N GLY A 317 1.87 -7.23 -8.67
CA GLY A 317 1.45 -8.64 -8.77
C GLY A 317 0.78 -8.94 -10.11
N GLN A 318 0.15 -10.13 -10.20
CA GLN A 318 -0.51 -10.63 -11.41
C GLN A 318 -1.75 -9.79 -11.77
N PHE A 319 -2.01 -9.63 -13.06
CA PHE A 319 -3.22 -8.97 -13.57
C PHE A 319 -4.47 -9.81 -13.26
N VAL A 320 -5.54 -9.16 -12.80
CA VAL A 320 -6.79 -9.83 -12.39
C VAL A 320 -7.91 -9.56 -13.40
N LYS A 321 -8.22 -8.29 -13.64
CA LYS A 321 -9.29 -7.88 -14.57
C LYS A 321 -9.21 -6.41 -14.95
N GLN A 322 -9.92 -6.06 -16.02
CA GLN A 322 -10.12 -4.69 -16.51
C GLN A 322 -11.60 -4.41 -16.79
N TRP A 323 -12.02 -3.15 -16.68
CA TRP A 323 -13.38 -2.73 -17.04
C TRP A 323 -13.45 -1.23 -17.37
N PRO A 324 -14.38 -0.82 -18.26
CA PRO A 324 -14.63 0.58 -18.53
C PRO A 324 -15.34 1.25 -17.33
N SER A 325 -15.03 2.53 -17.10
CA SER A 325 -15.72 3.37 -16.13
C SER A 325 -15.61 4.83 -16.54
N GLY A 326 -16.75 5.45 -16.84
CA GLY A 326 -16.74 6.78 -17.45
C GLY A 326 -16.19 6.72 -18.86
N LYS A 327 -15.31 7.68 -19.17
CA LYS A 327 -14.55 7.73 -20.42
C LYS A 327 -13.22 6.96 -20.35
N GLY A 328 -12.93 6.31 -19.22
CA GLY A 328 -11.66 5.66 -18.96
C GLY A 328 -11.82 4.16 -18.71
N MET A 329 -10.69 3.50 -18.48
CA MET A 329 -10.60 2.11 -18.06
C MET A 329 -10.10 2.04 -16.63
N ASN A 330 -10.40 0.94 -15.94
CA ASN A 330 -9.72 0.55 -14.71
C ASN A 330 -9.08 -0.82 -14.92
N TYR A 331 -7.93 -1.02 -14.29
CA TYR A 331 -7.15 -2.25 -14.34
C TYR A 331 -6.80 -2.66 -12.91
N MET A 332 -7.13 -3.89 -12.54
CA MET A 332 -6.87 -4.43 -11.22
C MET A 332 -5.77 -5.49 -11.27
N TYR A 333 -4.86 -5.40 -10.30
CA TYR A 333 -3.74 -6.32 -10.11
C TYR A 333 -3.74 -6.81 -8.67
N GLN A 334 -3.21 -8.01 -8.43
CA GLN A 334 -2.83 -8.42 -7.09
C GLN A 334 -1.76 -7.47 -6.53
N TYR A 335 -1.73 -7.31 -5.21
CA TYR A 335 -0.76 -6.50 -4.48
C TYR A 335 0.05 -7.35 -3.49
N ASN A 336 0.74 -8.37 -4.04
CA ASN A 336 1.48 -9.39 -3.27
C ASN A 336 2.96 -9.54 -3.69
N LYS A 337 3.46 -8.69 -4.59
CA LYS A 337 4.85 -8.72 -5.11
C LYS A 337 5.61 -7.42 -4.88
N VAL A 338 5.06 -6.57 -4.03
CA VAL A 338 5.56 -5.22 -3.79
C VAL A 338 6.82 -5.30 -2.95
N LEU A 339 7.90 -4.71 -3.46
CA LEU A 339 9.23 -4.76 -2.85
C LEU A 339 9.60 -3.47 -2.09
N GLY A 340 8.81 -2.42 -2.25
CA GLY A 340 8.97 -1.14 -1.57
C GLY A 340 7.78 -0.23 -1.84
N ALA A 341 7.09 0.17 -0.78
CA ALA A 341 5.94 1.05 -0.79
C ALA A 341 5.78 1.69 0.60
N ALA A 342 5.43 2.96 0.60
CA ALA A 342 5.11 3.79 1.78
C ALA A 342 4.03 4.80 1.36
N GLY A 343 3.31 5.37 2.32
CA GLY A 343 2.18 6.29 2.10
C GLY A 343 0.82 5.59 1.88
N LEU A 344 0.02 5.50 2.95
CA LEU A 344 -1.31 4.88 2.96
C LEU A 344 -2.43 5.93 2.72
N GLN A 345 -2.35 6.61 1.57
CA GLN A 345 -3.15 7.80 1.31
C GLN A 345 -4.61 7.52 0.92
N ALA A 346 -4.85 6.47 0.14
CA ALA A 346 -6.18 6.16 -0.39
C ALA A 346 -6.34 4.66 -0.64
N TYR A 347 -7.32 4.03 0.02
CA TYR A 347 -7.57 2.61 -0.10
C TYR A 347 -9.02 2.27 0.26
N MET A 348 -9.44 1.06 -0.08
CA MET A 348 -10.73 0.50 0.27
C MET A 348 -10.51 -0.75 1.11
N ILE A 349 -11.34 -0.94 2.13
CA ILE A 349 -11.36 -2.17 2.93
C ILE A 349 -12.65 -2.93 2.70
N GLY A 350 -12.50 -4.25 2.52
CA GLY A 350 -13.59 -5.18 2.24
C GLY A 350 -14.16 -5.83 3.51
N PRO A 351 -15.18 -6.68 3.34
CA PRO A 351 -16.05 -7.11 4.43
C PRO A 351 -15.37 -7.96 5.51
N GLN A 352 -14.28 -8.66 5.17
CA GLN A 352 -13.55 -9.51 6.12
C GLN A 352 -12.28 -8.85 6.67
N PHE A 353 -11.98 -7.63 6.22
CA PHE A 353 -10.71 -6.97 6.53
C PHE A 353 -10.47 -6.82 8.03
N THR A 354 -11.44 -6.23 8.77
CA THR A 354 -11.23 -5.91 10.18
C THR A 354 -11.02 -7.17 11.03
N GLU A 355 -11.73 -8.25 10.73
CA GLU A 355 -11.54 -9.53 11.43
C GLU A 355 -10.14 -10.09 11.18
N LYS A 356 -9.73 -10.19 9.91
CA LYS A 356 -8.42 -10.74 9.55
C LYS A 356 -7.25 -9.89 10.08
N ILE A 357 -7.35 -8.56 9.99
CA ILE A 357 -6.27 -7.67 10.44
C ILE A 357 -6.11 -7.68 11.96
N LEU A 358 -7.19 -7.76 12.72
CA LEU A 358 -7.12 -7.87 14.18
C LEU A 358 -6.48 -9.20 14.61
N ASP A 359 -6.82 -10.31 13.96
CA ASP A 359 -6.19 -11.61 14.20
C ASP A 359 -4.69 -11.59 13.88
N LEU A 360 -4.30 -10.89 12.81
CA LEU A 360 -2.89 -10.71 12.43
C LEU A 360 -2.15 -9.83 13.43
N ILE A 361 -2.74 -8.72 13.87
CA ILE A 361 -2.17 -7.86 14.91
C ILE A 361 -1.96 -8.66 16.19
N HIS A 362 -2.93 -9.50 16.57
CA HIS A 362 -2.79 -10.35 17.73
C HIS A 362 -1.63 -11.34 17.58
N TYR A 363 -1.58 -12.06 16.45
CA TYR A 363 -0.52 -13.01 16.14
C TYR A 363 0.88 -12.37 16.13
N LEU A 364 1.01 -11.22 15.46
CA LEU A 364 2.26 -10.48 15.30
C LEU A 364 2.66 -9.67 16.53
N ARG A 365 1.84 -9.68 17.60
CA ARG A 365 2.08 -8.94 18.84
C ARG A 365 2.12 -7.42 18.67
N GLY A 366 1.32 -6.91 17.72
CA GLY A 366 1.15 -5.49 17.46
C GLY A 366 1.14 -5.17 15.97
N ALA A 367 1.05 -3.88 15.68
CA ALA A 367 1.27 -3.32 14.36
C ALA A 367 2.57 -2.51 14.34
N ASP A 368 2.88 -1.84 13.24
CA ASP A 368 4.01 -0.93 13.10
C ASP A 368 3.58 0.31 12.28
N MET A 369 4.52 1.12 11.77
CA MET A 369 4.25 2.19 10.78
C MET A 369 3.25 1.71 9.73
N VAL A 370 2.00 2.15 9.85
CA VAL A 370 0.83 1.45 9.29
C VAL A 370 0.87 1.32 7.79
N ASP A 371 1.47 2.30 7.11
CA ASP A 371 1.67 2.31 5.68
C ASP A 371 2.62 1.19 5.22
N ALA A 372 3.88 1.20 5.65
CA ALA A 372 4.86 0.19 5.30
C ALA A 372 4.47 -1.19 5.86
N TRP A 373 3.88 -1.22 7.06
CA TRP A 373 3.42 -2.45 7.69
C TRP A 373 2.29 -3.10 6.88
N LEU A 374 1.23 -2.37 6.54
CA LEU A 374 0.13 -2.91 5.76
C LEU A 374 0.58 -3.29 4.34
N LEU A 375 1.30 -2.39 3.65
CA LEU A 375 1.72 -2.58 2.26
C LEU A 375 2.74 -3.72 2.10
N LEU A 376 3.76 -3.80 2.97
CA LEU A 376 4.90 -4.70 2.79
C LEU A 376 4.85 -5.94 3.68
N ASN A 377 4.42 -5.80 4.93
CA ASN A 377 4.46 -6.91 5.90
C ASN A 377 3.16 -7.69 5.95
N ILE A 378 2.02 -7.07 5.63
CA ILE A 378 0.73 -7.73 5.56
C ILE A 378 0.42 -8.15 4.13
N CYS A 379 0.28 -7.22 3.20
CA CYS A 379 -0.08 -7.52 1.81
C CYS A 379 1.05 -8.22 1.02
N GLY A 380 2.31 -7.90 1.31
CA GLY A 380 3.46 -8.47 0.60
C GLY A 380 3.92 -9.85 1.09
N ARG A 381 3.28 -10.44 2.10
CA ARG A 381 3.77 -11.68 2.75
C ARG A 381 2.73 -12.77 2.86
N ARG A 382 3.22 -14.01 2.83
CA ARG A 382 2.44 -15.19 3.18
C ARG A 382 2.24 -15.27 4.69
N ASP A 383 1.15 -15.90 5.08
CA ASP A 383 0.79 -16.19 6.45
C ASP A 383 1.51 -17.46 6.92
N ASP A 384 2.46 -17.25 7.83
CA ASP A 384 3.29 -18.25 8.45
C ASP A 384 2.56 -19.11 9.48
N ARG A 385 1.32 -18.73 9.85
CA ARG A 385 0.44 -19.58 10.67
C ARG A 385 -0.03 -20.84 9.93
N TYR A 386 0.00 -20.82 8.60
CA TYR A 386 -0.54 -21.89 7.76
C TYR A 386 0.57 -22.53 6.91
N ALA A 387 0.64 -23.87 6.92
CA ALA A 387 1.62 -24.62 6.11
C ALA A 387 1.48 -24.36 4.60
N THR A 388 0.26 -24.05 4.18
CA THR A 388 -0.10 -23.70 2.79
C THR A 388 0.46 -22.37 2.35
N LYS A 389 0.96 -21.54 3.29
CA LYS A 389 1.50 -20.21 3.03
C LYS A 389 0.53 -19.36 2.21
N LYS A 390 -0.76 -19.36 2.57
CA LYS A 390 -1.76 -18.44 1.98
C LYS A 390 -1.37 -16.98 2.24
N MET A 391 -1.99 -16.03 1.54
CA MET A 391 -1.72 -14.60 1.84
C MET A 391 -2.25 -14.23 3.23
N ARG A 392 -1.60 -13.27 3.91
CA ARG A 392 -2.14 -12.72 5.18
C ARG A 392 -3.45 -11.96 4.94
N LEU A 393 -3.47 -11.16 3.88
CA LEU A 393 -4.66 -10.50 3.32
C LEU A 393 -4.65 -10.60 1.79
N ASN A 394 -5.82 -10.69 1.18
CA ASN A 394 -6.01 -10.59 -0.26
C ASN A 394 -6.03 -9.11 -0.65
N CYS A 395 -4.84 -8.60 -0.95
CA CYS A 395 -4.66 -7.20 -1.32
C CYS A 395 -4.58 -7.04 -2.84
N TYR A 396 -5.20 -5.97 -3.33
CA TYR A 396 -5.23 -5.59 -4.74
C TYR A 396 -4.87 -4.13 -4.90
N HIS A 397 -4.53 -3.74 -6.12
CA HIS A 397 -4.36 -2.36 -6.52
C HIS A 397 -5.11 -2.13 -7.83
N VAL A 398 -5.75 -0.97 -7.94
CA VAL A 398 -6.45 -0.54 -9.14
C VAL A 398 -5.87 0.77 -9.67
N GLN A 399 -5.79 0.88 -10.99
CA GLN A 399 -5.32 2.08 -11.67
C GLN A 399 -6.06 2.31 -13.00
N ASP A 400 -6.09 3.55 -13.45
CA ASP A 400 -6.76 3.99 -14.68
C ASP A 400 -5.88 3.88 -15.94
N LYS A 401 -4.59 3.64 -15.75
CA LYS A 401 -3.62 3.35 -16.81
C LYS A 401 -3.27 1.87 -16.82
N ILE A 402 -3.16 1.29 -18.01
CA ILE A 402 -2.72 -0.10 -18.17
C ILE A 402 -1.22 -0.23 -17.83
N LYS A 403 -0.80 -1.36 -17.24
CA LYS A 403 0.64 -1.65 -17.05
C LYS A 403 1.21 -2.29 -18.31
N PRO A 404 2.43 -1.95 -18.70
CA PRO A 404 3.14 -2.70 -19.72
C PRO A 404 3.30 -4.19 -19.34
N PRO A 405 3.14 -5.14 -20.28
CA PRO A 405 3.31 -6.57 -20.03
C PRO A 405 4.61 -6.95 -19.31
N HIS A 406 5.73 -6.31 -19.64
CA HIS A 406 7.03 -6.60 -19.02
C HIS A 406 7.14 -6.22 -17.54
N GLU A 407 6.23 -5.39 -17.00
CA GLU A 407 6.18 -5.08 -15.58
C GLU A 407 5.38 -6.12 -14.78
N ILE A 408 4.55 -6.91 -15.46
CA ILE A 408 3.63 -7.87 -14.87
C ILE A 408 4.25 -9.26 -14.88
N GLY A 409 4.27 -9.94 -13.74
CA GLY A 409 4.57 -11.38 -13.67
C GLY A 409 3.31 -12.22 -13.64
N GLY A 410 3.48 -13.53 -13.75
CA GLY A 410 2.36 -14.47 -13.71
C GLY A 410 1.70 -14.67 -15.07
N TYR A 411 0.49 -15.24 -15.01
CA TYR A 411 -0.41 -15.37 -16.14
C TYR A 411 -0.91 -14.00 -16.60
N LEU A 412 -0.80 -13.76 -17.91
CA LEU A 412 -1.32 -12.59 -18.59
C LEU A 412 -2.07 -13.10 -19.82
N PRO A 413 -3.38 -12.79 -19.98
CA PRO A 413 -4.15 -13.23 -21.13
C PRO A 413 -3.65 -12.61 -22.44
N ASP A 414 -3.82 -13.33 -23.56
CA ASP A 414 -3.34 -12.88 -24.88
C ASP A 414 -4.06 -11.62 -25.39
N TRP A 415 -5.30 -11.39 -24.94
CA TRP A 415 -6.06 -10.20 -25.28
C TRP A 415 -5.63 -8.94 -24.49
N TYR A 416 -4.75 -9.07 -23.50
CA TYR A 416 -4.31 -7.94 -22.67
C TYR A 416 -3.53 -6.92 -23.52
N SER A 417 -4.16 -5.78 -23.79
CA SER A 417 -3.69 -4.80 -24.77
C SER A 417 -4.20 -3.38 -24.43
N PRO A 418 -3.45 -2.32 -24.73
CA PRO A 418 -3.94 -0.95 -24.54
C PRO A 418 -5.12 -0.59 -25.47
N HIS A 419 -5.35 -1.41 -26.51
CA HIS A 419 -6.45 -1.25 -27.47
C HIS A 419 -7.72 -2.01 -27.08
N GLU A 420 -7.67 -2.81 -26.01
CA GLU A 420 -8.82 -3.57 -25.53
C GLU A 420 -9.55 -2.76 -24.45
N HIS A 421 -10.78 -2.33 -24.77
CA HIS A 421 -11.60 -1.45 -23.93
C HIS A 421 -12.86 -2.13 -23.37
N THR A 422 -12.99 -3.45 -23.55
CA THR A 422 -14.09 -4.23 -22.98
C THR A 422 -13.80 -4.70 -21.57
N ALA A 423 -14.87 -4.97 -20.81
CA ALA A 423 -14.79 -5.56 -19.49
C ALA A 423 -14.37 -7.03 -19.60
N ARG A 424 -13.20 -7.37 -19.05
CA ARG A 424 -12.60 -8.71 -19.15
C ARG A 424 -11.81 -9.09 -17.92
N THR A 425 -11.85 -10.36 -17.56
CA THR A 425 -11.00 -10.97 -16.52
C THR A 425 -10.18 -12.10 -17.13
N THR A 426 -9.23 -12.65 -16.38
CA THR A 426 -8.44 -13.81 -16.83
C THR A 426 -9.34 -14.90 -17.41
N ASP A 427 -8.91 -15.43 -18.54
CA ASP A 427 -9.55 -16.50 -19.31
C ASP A 427 -9.06 -17.90 -18.88
N ASN A 428 -8.14 -17.98 -17.92
CA ASN A 428 -7.57 -19.23 -17.44
C ASN A 428 -7.25 -19.18 -15.94
N TRP A 429 -8.29 -19.33 -15.12
CA TRP A 429 -8.19 -19.36 -13.66
C TRP A 429 -7.31 -20.49 -13.10
N PRO A 430 -7.31 -21.73 -13.65
CA PRO A 430 -6.39 -22.78 -13.18
C PRO A 430 -4.92 -22.37 -13.34
N LYS A 431 -4.57 -21.79 -14.49
CA LYS A 431 -3.22 -21.29 -14.76
C LYS A 431 -2.92 -20.08 -13.88
N PHE A 432 -3.85 -19.12 -13.75
CA PHE A 432 -3.72 -17.99 -12.83
C PHE A 432 -3.36 -18.43 -11.41
N LEU A 433 -4.03 -19.45 -10.88
CA LEU A 433 -3.75 -20.02 -9.56
C LEU A 433 -2.38 -20.70 -9.48
N GLU A 434 -1.99 -21.44 -10.52
CA GLU A 434 -0.66 -22.06 -10.59
C GLU A 434 0.44 -21.01 -10.40
N TYR A 435 0.41 -19.93 -11.18
CA TYR A 435 1.37 -18.82 -11.06
C TYR A 435 1.27 -18.10 -9.71
N HIS A 436 0.07 -17.98 -9.13
CA HIS A 436 -0.10 -17.40 -7.80
C HIS A 436 0.63 -18.24 -6.74
N MET A 437 0.49 -19.58 -6.79
CA MET A 437 1.14 -20.50 -5.85
C MET A 437 2.65 -20.64 -6.11
N ARG A 438 3.06 -20.59 -7.38
CA ARG A 438 4.44 -20.79 -7.85
C ARG A 438 5.13 -19.47 -8.16
N GLY A 439 5.78 -18.90 -7.14
CA GLY A 439 6.52 -17.65 -7.27
C GLY A 439 7.66 -17.67 -8.30
N ASP A 440 8.23 -18.85 -8.57
CA ASP A 440 9.20 -19.11 -9.63
C ASP A 440 8.61 -18.90 -11.03
N LEU A 441 7.43 -19.47 -11.30
CA LEU A 441 6.74 -19.27 -12.58
C LEU A 441 6.33 -17.80 -12.78
N TYR A 442 5.90 -17.14 -11.70
CA TYR A 442 5.61 -15.71 -11.72
C TYR A 442 6.81 -14.88 -12.21
N GLU A 443 8.00 -15.11 -11.64
CA GLU A 443 9.20 -14.37 -12.04
C GLU A 443 9.75 -14.80 -13.40
N GLN A 444 9.61 -16.09 -13.76
CA GLN A 444 10.01 -16.60 -15.08
C GLN A 444 9.23 -15.87 -16.19
N SER A 445 7.89 -15.87 -16.12
CA SER A 445 7.04 -15.21 -17.12
C SER A 445 7.30 -13.70 -17.22
N ARG A 446 7.55 -13.04 -16.09
CA ARG A 446 7.98 -11.63 -16.08
C ARG A 446 9.31 -11.44 -16.80
N SER A 447 10.28 -12.32 -16.54
CA SER A 447 11.63 -12.24 -17.13
C SER A 447 11.60 -12.49 -18.64
N GLU A 448 10.79 -13.42 -19.11
CA GLU A 448 10.56 -13.69 -20.54
C GLU A 448 9.96 -12.46 -21.24
N ARG A 449 8.91 -11.86 -20.67
CA ARG A 449 8.32 -10.62 -21.21
C ARG A 449 9.32 -9.47 -21.21
N TYR A 450 10.10 -9.32 -20.14
CA TYR A 450 11.14 -8.31 -20.07
C TYR A 450 12.25 -8.52 -21.11
N ALA A 451 12.63 -9.76 -21.41
CA ALA A 451 13.56 -10.08 -22.48
C ALA A 451 12.97 -9.73 -23.87
N ASN A 452 11.70 -10.03 -24.11
CA ASN A 452 11.00 -9.66 -25.34
C ASN A 452 10.92 -8.13 -25.52
N PHE A 453 10.66 -7.40 -24.43
CA PHE A 453 10.71 -5.94 -24.43
C PHE A 453 12.10 -5.41 -24.82
N LEU A 454 13.17 -5.96 -24.22
CA LEU A 454 14.54 -5.60 -24.56
C LEU A 454 14.91 -5.91 -26.02
N ALA A 455 14.33 -6.97 -26.59
CA ALA A 455 14.48 -7.32 -28.00
C ALA A 455 13.69 -6.41 -28.95
N GLY A 456 12.85 -5.50 -28.43
CA GLY A 456 12.02 -4.61 -29.24
C GLY A 456 10.74 -5.25 -29.76
N ASN A 457 10.38 -6.44 -29.27
CA ASN A 457 9.19 -7.20 -29.68
C ASN A 457 7.90 -6.70 -28.99
N GLU A 458 8.03 -5.82 -27.99
CA GLU A 458 6.89 -5.18 -27.32
C GLU A 458 6.78 -3.73 -27.83
N THR A 459 5.77 -3.44 -28.65
CA THR A 459 5.52 -2.12 -29.24
C THR A 459 4.11 -1.64 -28.90
N GLY A 460 3.88 -0.33 -28.83
CA GLY A 460 2.54 0.25 -28.71
C GLY A 460 2.06 0.53 -27.28
N TRP A 461 2.93 0.36 -26.27
CA TRP A 461 2.60 0.60 -24.85
C TRP A 461 2.91 2.04 -24.37
N GLY A 462 3.28 2.91 -25.32
CA GLY A 462 3.44 4.36 -25.18
C GLY A 462 4.89 4.80 -25.05
N ARG A 463 5.29 5.86 -25.78
CA ARG A 463 6.68 6.37 -25.81
C ARG A 463 7.26 6.65 -24.42
N PHE A 464 6.44 7.09 -23.47
CA PHE A 464 6.89 7.43 -22.12
C PHE A 464 7.19 6.18 -21.28
N ASN A 465 6.32 5.16 -21.32
CA ASN A 465 6.55 3.89 -20.63
C ASN A 465 7.72 3.13 -21.27
N ASP A 466 7.80 3.12 -22.60
CA ASP A 466 8.90 2.51 -23.34
C ASP A 466 10.23 3.20 -23.00
N GLN A 467 10.24 4.53 -22.83
CA GLN A 467 11.43 5.29 -22.45
C GLN A 467 11.82 5.04 -20.98
N GLU A 468 10.88 5.13 -20.04
CA GLU A 468 11.16 4.89 -18.62
C GLU A 468 11.62 3.45 -18.37
N ALA A 469 11.01 2.48 -19.05
CA ALA A 469 11.41 1.08 -18.99
C ALA A 469 12.78 0.82 -19.63
N ARG A 470 13.08 1.46 -20.78
CA ARG A 470 14.43 1.43 -21.39
C ARG A 470 15.48 2.06 -20.48
N GLU A 471 15.16 3.16 -19.82
CA GLU A 471 16.06 3.82 -18.86
C GLU A 471 16.31 2.93 -17.62
N ARG A 472 15.27 2.31 -17.06
CA ARG A 472 15.39 1.33 -15.97
C ARG A 472 16.21 0.11 -16.41
N ALA A 473 16.01 -0.38 -17.63
CA ALA A 473 16.75 -1.50 -18.18
C ALA A 473 18.23 -1.18 -18.40
N ALA A 474 18.52 -0.03 -19.01
CA ALA A 474 19.87 0.48 -19.16
C ALA A 474 20.55 0.61 -17.79
N LYS A 475 19.83 1.13 -16.78
CA LYS A 475 20.34 1.24 -15.41
C LYS A 475 20.65 -0.14 -14.80
N LYS A 476 19.77 -1.14 -14.97
CA LYS A 476 20.00 -2.50 -14.45
C LYS A 476 21.19 -3.19 -15.11
N GLU A 477 21.34 -3.05 -16.42
CA GLU A 477 22.51 -3.59 -17.14
C GLU A 477 23.80 -2.88 -16.76
N LEU A 478 23.78 -1.54 -16.62
CA LEU A 478 24.91 -0.79 -16.10
C LEU A 478 25.28 -1.20 -14.67
N ALA A 479 24.31 -1.51 -13.81
CA ALA A 479 24.56 -2.00 -12.46
C ALA A 479 25.23 -3.39 -12.46
N LYS A 480 24.76 -4.32 -13.32
CA LYS A 480 25.40 -5.63 -13.50
C LYS A 480 26.83 -5.49 -14.04
N MET A 481 27.04 -4.61 -15.03
CA MET A 481 28.36 -4.34 -15.59
C MET A 481 29.30 -3.74 -14.53
N ALA A 482 28.82 -2.80 -13.72
CA ALA A 482 29.59 -2.24 -12.60
C ALA A 482 29.93 -3.32 -11.56
N GLU A 483 29.01 -4.23 -11.24
CA GLU A 483 29.28 -5.33 -10.31
C GLU A 483 30.32 -6.32 -10.86
N LYS A 484 30.22 -6.69 -12.14
CA LYS A 484 31.22 -7.54 -12.82
C LYS A 484 32.59 -6.88 -12.87
N ALA A 485 32.64 -5.58 -13.17
CA ALA A 485 33.89 -4.82 -13.17
C ALA A 485 34.53 -4.76 -11.78
N ARG A 486 33.72 -4.55 -10.72
CA ARG A 486 34.19 -4.57 -9.33
C ARG A 486 34.74 -5.95 -8.92
N LYS A 487 34.22 -7.03 -9.50
CA LYS A 487 34.73 -8.40 -9.32
C LYS A 487 35.95 -8.72 -10.20
N GLY A 488 36.42 -7.77 -11.01
CA GLY A 488 37.53 -7.97 -11.95
C GLY A 488 37.18 -8.83 -13.16
N GLU A 489 35.90 -9.13 -13.40
CA GLU A 489 35.44 -10.04 -14.45
C GLU A 489 35.39 -9.36 -15.83
N VAL A 490 35.32 -8.02 -15.87
CA VAL A 490 35.20 -7.24 -17.11
C VAL A 490 35.93 -5.90 -16.97
N ASN A 491 36.72 -5.52 -17.98
CA ASN A 491 37.29 -4.17 -18.08
C ASN A 491 36.30 -3.22 -18.77
N LEU A 492 35.96 -2.11 -18.10
CA LEU A 492 35.02 -1.11 -18.63
C LEU A 492 35.75 -0.11 -19.53
N THR A 493 35.17 0.19 -20.70
CA THR A 493 35.66 1.27 -21.57
C THR A 493 35.34 2.66 -20.99
N GLN A 494 36.09 3.70 -21.38
CA GLN A 494 35.81 5.07 -20.95
C GLN A 494 34.36 5.55 -21.20
N PRO A 495 33.73 5.26 -22.35
CA PRO A 495 32.32 5.58 -22.56
C PRO A 495 31.37 4.85 -21.59
N GLN A 496 31.67 3.61 -21.22
CA GLN A 496 30.87 2.83 -20.26
C GLN A 496 31.03 3.38 -18.84
N LEU A 497 32.26 3.72 -18.42
CA LEU A 497 32.52 4.41 -17.16
C LEU A 497 31.78 5.75 -17.11
N GLY A 498 31.83 6.53 -18.19
CA GLY A 498 31.10 7.80 -18.31
C GLY A 498 29.58 7.65 -18.14
N ARG A 499 28.98 6.57 -18.65
CA ARG A 499 27.56 6.26 -18.44
C ARG A 499 27.28 5.81 -17.00
N ILE A 500 28.09 4.91 -16.43
CA ILE A 500 27.94 4.46 -15.04
C ILE A 500 28.03 5.66 -14.08
N HIS A 501 28.99 6.55 -14.30
CA HIS A 501 29.14 7.78 -13.52
C HIS A 501 27.93 8.71 -13.62
N ARG A 502 27.33 8.82 -14.81
CA ARG A 502 26.15 9.66 -15.04
C ARG A 502 24.90 9.10 -14.34
N PHE A 503 24.74 7.77 -14.32
CA PHE A 503 23.57 7.10 -13.74
C PHE A 503 23.67 6.80 -12.23
N PHE A 504 24.87 6.59 -11.70
CA PHE A 504 25.08 6.11 -10.32
C PHE A 504 25.97 7.01 -9.46
N GLY A 505 26.50 8.09 -10.04
CA GLY A 505 27.48 8.96 -9.39
C GLY A 505 28.90 8.37 -9.43
N ARG A 506 29.92 9.22 -9.22
CA ARG A 506 31.33 8.85 -9.35
C ARG A 506 31.79 7.76 -8.37
N SER A 507 31.15 7.66 -7.21
CA SER A 507 31.56 6.82 -6.08
C SER A 507 31.20 5.33 -6.21
N ARG A 508 30.43 4.91 -7.23
CA ARG A 508 30.05 3.49 -7.44
C ARG A 508 30.76 2.80 -8.60
N ALA A 509 31.61 3.51 -9.35
CA ALA A 509 32.21 3.03 -10.59
C ALA A 509 33.66 2.53 -10.45
N VAL A 510 34.19 2.51 -9.23
CA VAL A 510 35.52 2.00 -8.89
C VAL A 510 35.37 0.80 -7.97
#